data_AF-B6JNP3-F1
#
_entry.id   AF-B6JNP3-F1
#
_cell.length_a   1.000
_cell.length_b   1.000
_cell.length_c   1.000
_cell.angle_alpha   90.00
_cell.angle_beta   90.00
_cell.angle_gamma   90.00
#
_symmetry.space_group_name_H-M   'P 1'
#
loop_
_entity.id
_entity.type
_entity.pdbx_description
1 polymer ?
#
loop_
_entity_poly.entity_id
_entity_poly.type
_entity_poly.pdbx_seq_one_letter_code
_entity_poly.pdbx_strand_id
1 'polypeptide(L)'
;MIFDVKVPILGFETIHKMHLQKVDEIFLRLNSAEENSVVSFTLVNPFALRKYEFEVPTPLKILLELEGAKSVLVANIMVVQTPIELSTVNYLAPLIFNLDKQLMGQVVLDSNKYPHYHLRENILSHTHE
;
A
#
# COMPACT_ATOMS: atom_id res chain seq x y z
N MET A 1 13.44 -5.25 -1.93
CA MET A 1 13.61 -5.46 -0.47
C MET A 1 12.56 -6.44 0.00
N ILE A 2 12.92 -7.44 0.83
CA ILE A 2 11.95 -8.39 1.42
C ILE A 2 11.48 -7.83 2.76
N PHE A 3 10.18 -7.92 3.03
CA PHE A 3 9.53 -7.46 4.24
C PHE A 3 8.80 -8.61 4.93
N ASP A 4 8.86 -8.65 6.26
CA ASP A 4 7.99 -9.48 7.08
C ASP A 4 6.62 -8.82 7.22
N VAL A 5 5.57 -9.60 6.96
CA VAL A 5 4.17 -9.15 7.06
C VAL A 5 3.72 -9.24 8.51
N LYS A 6 3.63 -8.10 9.19
CA LYS A 6 3.14 -8.00 10.58
C LYS A 6 1.64 -7.76 10.67
N VAL A 7 1.08 -7.18 9.62
CA VAL A 7 -0.37 -7.03 9.44
C VAL A 7 -0.70 -7.58 8.06
N PRO A 8 -1.50 -8.64 7.94
CA PRO A 8 -1.72 -9.31 6.66
C PRO A 8 -2.41 -8.38 5.66
N ILE A 9 -2.19 -8.67 4.38
CA ILE A 9 -3.05 -8.15 3.32
C ILE A 9 -4.33 -9.00 3.35
N LEU A 10 -5.49 -8.35 3.46
CA LEU A 10 -6.78 -9.04 3.50
C LEU A 10 -6.96 -9.97 2.29
N GLY A 11 -7.32 -11.23 2.56
CA GLY A 11 -7.43 -12.31 1.58
C GLY A 11 -6.12 -13.04 1.27
N PHE A 12 -5.01 -12.66 1.91
CA PHE A 12 -3.68 -13.24 1.73
C PHE A 12 -2.98 -13.49 3.07
N GLU A 13 -3.72 -13.89 4.10
CA GLU A 13 -3.25 -14.02 5.49
C GLU A 13 -2.13 -15.06 5.66
N THR A 14 -2.03 -16.01 4.74
CA THR A 14 -1.00 -17.06 4.76
C THR A 14 0.36 -16.60 4.24
N ILE A 15 0.44 -15.41 3.63
CA ILE A 15 1.70 -14.89 3.10
C ILE A 15 2.37 -14.04 4.17
N HIS A 16 3.55 -14.47 4.59
CA HIS A 16 4.28 -13.86 5.69
C HIS A 16 5.48 -13.03 5.23
N LYS A 17 5.88 -13.17 3.97
CA LYS A 17 6.98 -12.38 3.38
C LYS A 17 6.64 -11.85 2.00
N MET A 18 6.88 -10.56 1.78
CA MET A 18 6.67 -9.90 0.49
C MET A 18 7.96 -9.23 0.01
N HIS A 19 8.26 -9.35 -1.28
CA HIS A 19 9.33 -8.63 -1.96
C HIS A 19 8.79 -7.37 -2.65
N LEU A 20 9.20 -6.19 -2.15
CA LEU A 20 8.91 -4.89 -2.74
C LEU A 20 10.03 -4.48 -3.70
N GLN A 21 9.66 -4.13 -4.92
CA GLN A 21 10.53 -3.60 -5.96
C GLN A 21 10.00 -2.25 -6.47
N LYS A 22 10.84 -1.23 -6.49
CA LYS A 22 10.52 0.05 -7.13
C LYS A 22 10.59 -0.13 -8.66
N VAL A 23 9.56 0.30 -9.38
CA VAL A 23 9.55 0.32 -10.86
C VAL A 23 10.03 1.68 -11.33
N ASP A 24 9.41 2.75 -10.83
CA ASP A 24 9.82 4.14 -11.01
C ASP A 24 9.39 4.97 -9.78
N GLU A 25 9.31 6.30 -9.90
CA GLU A 25 8.93 7.20 -8.80
C GLU A 25 7.47 7.04 -8.33
N ILE A 26 6.60 6.56 -9.21
CA ILE A 26 5.16 6.46 -8.99
C ILE A 26 4.77 5.01 -8.73
N PHE A 27 5.31 4.06 -9.51
CA PHE A 27 4.91 2.67 -9.49
C PHE A 27 5.90 1.79 -8.75
N LEU A 28 5.33 0.84 -7.99
CA LEU A 28 6.07 -0.23 -7.33
C LEU A 28 5.40 -1.57 -7.63
N ARG A 29 6.14 -2.65 -7.41
CA ARG A 29 5.63 -4.02 -7.49
C ARG A 29 5.89 -4.73 -6.18
N LEU A 30 4.87 -5.43 -5.69
CA LEU A 30 4.93 -6.21 -4.46
C LEU A 30 4.58 -7.66 -4.77
N ASN A 31 5.57 -8.54 -4.71
CA ASN A 31 5.41 -9.97 -4.99
C ASN A 31 5.51 -10.76 -3.70
N SER A 32 4.89 -11.94 -3.63
CA SER A 32 5.23 -12.90 -2.59
C SER A 32 6.72 -13.26 -2.66
N ALA A 33 7.37 -13.39 -1.50
CA ALA A 33 8.72 -13.92 -1.40
C ALA A 33 8.74 -15.42 -1.08
N GLU A 34 7.58 -16.08 -1.09
CA GLU A 34 7.40 -17.50 -0.80
C GLU A 34 7.32 -18.33 -2.09
N GLU A 35 8.04 -19.45 -2.15
CA GLU A 35 8.21 -20.26 -3.37
C GLU A 35 6.89 -20.81 -3.95
N ASN A 36 5.89 -21.04 -3.10
CA ASN A 36 4.61 -21.64 -3.48
C ASN A 36 3.51 -20.61 -3.82
N SER A 37 3.85 -19.32 -3.92
CA SER A 37 2.86 -18.25 -4.13
C SER A 37 3.21 -17.41 -5.36
N VAL A 38 2.23 -17.23 -6.24
CA VAL A 38 2.33 -16.39 -7.44
C VAL A 38 1.75 -14.98 -7.23
N VAL A 39 1.45 -14.62 -5.98
CA VAL A 39 0.78 -13.36 -5.66
C VAL A 39 1.68 -12.18 -6.01
N SER A 40 1.12 -11.25 -6.78
CA SER A 40 1.79 -10.04 -7.23
C SER A 40 0.79 -8.89 -7.29
N PHE A 41 1.17 -7.74 -6.73
CA PHE A 41 0.39 -6.51 -6.77
C PHE A 41 1.19 -5.43 -7.50
N THR A 42 0.48 -4.66 -8.32
CA THR A 42 0.98 -3.35 -8.72
C THR A 42 0.58 -2.34 -7.65
N LEU A 43 1.55 -1.59 -7.18
CA LEU A 43 1.34 -0.54 -6.20
C LEU A 43 1.63 0.82 -6.81
N VAL A 44 1.07 1.85 -6.20
CA VAL A 44 1.34 3.24 -6.54
C VAL A 44 1.68 4.04 -5.28
N ASN A 45 2.58 5.00 -5.43
CA ASN A 45 2.80 6.06 -4.45
C ASN A 45 1.58 7.02 -4.48
N PRO A 46 0.70 7.00 -3.47
CA PRO A 46 -0.52 7.80 -3.50
C PRO A 46 -0.25 9.31 -3.50
N PHE A 47 0.87 9.74 -2.89
CA PHE A 47 1.22 11.16 -2.79
C PHE A 47 1.63 11.78 -4.13
N ALA A 48 1.98 10.95 -5.12
CA ALA A 48 2.25 11.41 -6.48
C ALA A 48 0.96 11.67 -7.27
N LEU A 49 -0.19 11.14 -6.82
CA LEU A 49 -1.47 11.24 -7.51
C LEU A 49 -2.41 12.27 -6.90
N ARG A 50 -2.38 12.44 -5.57
CA ARG A 50 -3.27 13.37 -4.86
C ARG A 50 -2.70 13.74 -3.48
N LYS A 51 -3.26 14.78 -2.88
CA LYS A 51 -3.12 14.96 -1.43
C LYS A 51 -3.75 13.75 -0.73
N TYR A 52 -2.93 13.05 0.06
CA TYR A 52 -3.31 11.82 0.75
C TYR A 52 -2.81 11.88 2.19
N GLU A 53 -3.71 11.67 3.13
CA GLU A 53 -3.49 11.81 4.58
C GLU A 53 -4.42 10.86 5.35
N PHE A 54 -3.87 10.15 6.32
CA PHE A 54 -4.60 9.25 7.20
C PHE A 54 -3.78 8.96 8.46
N GLU A 55 -4.46 8.51 9.50
CA GLU A 55 -3.82 8.06 10.74
C GLU A 55 -3.64 6.55 10.76
N VAL A 56 -2.42 6.08 11.01
CA VAL A 56 -2.16 4.67 11.34
C VAL A 56 -2.61 4.42 12.78
N PRO A 57 -3.50 3.43 13.05
CA PRO A 57 -3.91 3.09 14.41
C PRO A 57 -2.73 2.68 15.31
N THR A 58 -2.78 3.03 16.59
CA THR A 58 -1.70 2.74 17.57
C THR A 58 -1.25 1.27 17.58
N PRO A 59 -2.15 0.26 17.58
CA PRO A 59 -1.71 -1.14 17.55
C PRO A 59 -0.86 -1.47 16.30
N LEU A 60 -1.19 -0.89 15.15
CA LEU A 60 -0.45 -1.10 13.91
C LEU A 60 0.89 -0.35 13.93
N LYS A 61 0.95 0.84 14.53
CA LYS A 61 2.22 1.56 14.75
C LYS A 61 3.20 0.73 15.59
N ILE A 62 2.70 0.05 16.62
CA ILE A 62 3.52 -0.83 17.47
C ILE A 62 4.00 -2.05 16.68
N LEU A 63 3.09 -2.76 15.99
CA LEU A 63 3.43 -3.95 15.19
C LEU A 63 4.45 -3.67 14.09
N LEU A 64 4.41 -2.47 13.51
CA LEU A 64 5.29 -2.03 12.43
C LEU A 64 6.51 -1.24 12.93
N GLU A 65 6.67 -1.07 14.25
CA GLU A 65 7.75 -0.30 14.87
C GLU A 65 7.90 1.13 14.27
N LEU A 66 6.78 1.83 14.06
CA LEU A 66 6.78 3.14 13.37
C LEU A 66 7.25 4.30 14.24
N GLU A 67 7.25 4.14 15.56
CA GLU A 67 7.73 5.19 16.46
C GLU A 67 9.25 5.36 16.32
N GLY A 68 9.69 6.55 15.94
CA GLY A 68 11.11 6.84 15.68
C GLY A 68 11.66 6.26 14.37
N ALA A 69 10.81 5.64 13.53
CA ALA A 69 11.20 5.20 12.19
C ALA A 69 11.63 6.40 11.34
N LYS A 70 12.77 6.28 10.68
CA LYS A 70 13.34 7.34 9.83
C LYS A 70 12.86 7.19 8.38
N SER A 71 12.58 5.95 7.99
CA SER A 71 12.26 5.59 6.62
C SER A 71 10.94 4.81 6.57
N VAL A 72 9.84 5.53 6.31
CA VAL A 72 8.51 4.93 6.13
C VAL A 72 8.06 5.13 4.68
N LEU A 73 7.60 4.06 4.05
CA LEU A 73 6.99 4.10 2.72
C LEU A 73 5.51 3.76 2.82
N VAL A 74 4.70 4.51 2.09
CA VAL A 74 3.27 4.26 1.92
C VAL A 74 3.00 3.99 0.44
N ALA A 75 2.20 2.97 0.17
CA ALA A 75 1.75 2.66 -1.18
C ALA A 75 0.33 2.10 -1.16
N ASN A 76 -0.42 2.27 -2.24
CA ASN A 76 -1.75 1.72 -2.40
C ASN A 76 -1.77 0.68 -3.52
N ILE A 77 -2.59 -0.36 -3.39
CA ILE A 77 -2.79 -1.35 -4.45
C ILE A 77 -3.56 -0.70 -5.59
N MET A 78 -3.06 -0.89 -6.81
CA MET A 78 -3.67 -0.44 -8.05
C MET A 78 -4.08 -1.63 -8.91
N VAL A 79 -5.29 -1.56 -9.45
CA VAL A 79 -5.75 -2.44 -10.53
C VAL A 79 -5.43 -1.74 -11.85
N VAL A 80 -4.44 -2.27 -12.56
CA VAL A 80 -4.00 -1.78 -13.87
C VAL A 80 -5.08 -2.07 -14.92
N GLN A 81 -5.42 -1.06 -15.72
CA GLN A 81 -6.28 -1.21 -16.89
C GLN A 81 -5.57 -0.75 -18.16
N THR A 82 -6.15 -1.11 -19.31
CA THR A 82 -5.74 -0.59 -20.61
C THR A 82 -6.92 0.20 -21.19
N PRO A 83 -6.79 1.51 -21.43
CA PRO A 83 -5.60 2.33 -21.24
C PRO A 83 -5.33 2.66 -19.75
N ILE A 84 -4.09 3.05 -19.40
CA ILE A 84 -3.60 3.13 -18.01
C ILE A 84 -4.39 4.13 -17.16
N GLU A 85 -4.94 5.15 -17.79
CA GLU A 85 -5.78 6.19 -17.22
C GLU A 85 -7.08 5.62 -16.62
N LEU A 86 -7.53 4.46 -17.08
CA LEU A 86 -8.69 3.77 -16.50
C LEU A 86 -8.35 2.97 -15.23
N SER A 87 -7.06 2.89 -14.88
CA SER A 87 -6.61 2.17 -13.68
C SER A 87 -7.23 2.76 -12.43
N THR A 88 -7.43 1.90 -11.45
CA THR A 88 -8.09 2.27 -10.20
C THR A 88 -7.25 1.93 -9.00
N VAL A 89 -7.24 2.81 -8.01
CA VAL A 89 -6.47 2.68 -6.78
C VAL A 89 -7.43 2.47 -5.61
N ASN A 90 -7.03 1.61 -4.67
CA ASN A 90 -7.72 1.45 -3.40
C ASN A 90 -7.13 2.39 -2.35
N TYR A 91 -7.75 3.55 -2.15
CA TYR A 91 -7.32 4.55 -1.17
C TYR A 91 -7.80 4.25 0.26
N LEU A 92 -8.65 3.24 0.47
CA LEU A 92 -9.10 2.84 1.81
C LEU A 92 -8.19 1.79 2.46
N ALA A 93 -7.22 1.23 1.72
CA ALA A 93 -6.37 0.16 2.25
C ALA A 93 -4.88 0.36 1.94
N PRO A 94 -4.23 1.43 2.44
CA PRO A 94 -2.81 1.65 2.22
C PRO A 94 -1.95 0.55 2.85
N LEU A 95 -0.86 0.24 2.16
CA LEU A 95 0.24 -0.59 2.66
C LEU A 95 1.33 0.32 3.23
N ILE A 96 1.76 0.02 4.45
CA ILE A 96 2.79 0.75 5.18
C ILE A 96 4.01 -0.15 5.31
N PHE A 97 5.18 0.42 5.04
CA PHE A 97 6.46 -0.26 5.10
C PHE A 97 7.40 0.53 6.01
N ASN A 98 7.89 -0.11 7.06
CA ASN A 98 9.05 0.37 7.81
C ASN A 98 10.30 -0.16 7.11
N LEU A 99 11.00 0.71 6.37
CA LEU A 99 12.18 0.30 5.60
C LEU A 99 13.38 -0.01 6.50
N ASP A 100 13.47 0.64 7.66
CA ASP A 100 14.56 0.45 8.61
C ASP A 100 14.51 -0.94 9.26
N LYS A 101 13.29 -1.47 9.46
CA LYS A 101 13.03 -2.77 10.11
C LYS A 101 12.59 -3.87 9.15
N GLN A 102 12.37 -3.53 7.88
CA GLN A 102 11.82 -4.44 6.88
C GLN A 102 10.49 -5.07 7.32
N LEU A 103 9.61 -4.27 7.92
CA LEU A 103 8.27 -4.68 8.34
C LEU A 103 7.22 -4.07 7.43
N MET A 104 6.17 -4.80 7.09
CA MET A 104 5.05 -4.26 6.33
C MET A 104 3.69 -4.66 6.91
N GLY A 105 2.69 -3.84 6.59
CA GLY A 105 1.32 -4.13 6.97
C GLY A 105 0.28 -3.35 6.18
N GLN A 106 -0.92 -3.92 6.03
CA GLN A 106 -2.08 -3.22 5.49
C GLN A 106 -2.82 -2.47 6.62
N VAL A 107 -3.12 -1.19 6.38
CA VAL A 107 -4.05 -0.42 7.22
C VAL A 107 -5.39 -0.39 6.51
N VAL A 108 -6.48 -0.69 7.22
CA VAL A 108 -7.84 -0.54 6.70
C VAL A 108 -8.45 0.73 7.29
N LEU A 109 -8.79 1.67 6.42
CA LEU A 109 -9.37 2.95 6.79
C LEU A 109 -10.90 2.84 6.87
N ASP A 110 -11.49 3.45 7.90
CA ASP A 110 -12.94 3.59 8.03
C ASP A 110 -13.44 4.66 7.05
N SER A 111 -14.27 4.26 6.08
CA SER A 111 -14.84 5.18 5.09
C SER A 111 -15.71 6.28 5.70
N ASN A 112 -16.26 6.08 6.91
CA ASN A 112 -16.99 7.14 7.61
C ASN A 112 -16.04 8.23 8.14
N LYS A 113 -14.82 7.86 8.53
CA LYS A 113 -13.77 8.81 8.96
C LYS A 113 -13.05 9.43 7.77
N TYR A 114 -12.95 8.72 6.64
CA TYR A 114 -12.28 9.15 5.43
C TYR A 114 -13.22 9.10 4.20
N PRO A 115 -14.28 9.92 4.16
CA PRO A 115 -15.30 9.85 3.11
C PRO A 115 -14.81 10.24 1.71
N HIS A 116 -13.61 10.84 1.61
CA HIS A 116 -12.99 11.23 0.34
C HIS A 116 -12.13 10.12 -0.30
N TYR A 117 -12.01 8.97 0.36
CA TYR A 117 -11.28 7.81 -0.15
C TYR A 117 -12.24 6.70 -0.51
N HIS A 118 -12.01 6.09 -1.68
CA HIS A 118 -12.83 5.00 -2.17
C HIS A 118 -11.99 3.74 -2.40
N LEU A 119 -12.67 2.58 -2.35
CA LEU A 119 -12.06 1.28 -2.62
C LEU A 119 -11.55 1.17 -4.06
N ARG A 120 -12.22 1.86 -4.98
CA ARG A 120 -11.91 1.84 -6.41
C ARG A 120 -12.07 3.24 -6.99
N GLU A 121 -10.97 3.96 -7.07
CA GLU A 121 -10.96 5.34 -7.54
C GLU A 121 -10.06 5.48 -8.75
N ASN A 122 -10.56 6.12 -9.80
CA ASN A 122 -9.83 6.25 -11.06
C ASN A 122 -8.68 7.27 -10.93
N ILE A 123 -7.52 7.00 -11.52
CA ILE A 123 -6.37 7.90 -11.38
C ILE A 123 -6.57 9.29 -12.02
N LEU A 124 -7.46 9.44 -13.01
CA LEU A 124 -7.82 10.73 -13.62
C LEU A 124 -8.72 11.60 -12.74
N SER A 125 -9.34 11.06 -11.69
CA SER A 125 -10.25 11.86 -10.85
C SER A 125 -9.56 13.01 -10.09
N HIS A 126 -8.22 13.08 -10.14
CA HIS A 126 -7.39 14.04 -9.40
C HIS A 126 -6.50 14.91 -10.29
N THR A 127 -6.57 14.80 -11.62
CA THR A 127 -5.67 15.53 -12.55
C THR A 127 -6.09 17.00 -12.79
N HIS A 128 -7.00 17.55 -11.99
CA HIS A 128 -7.56 18.90 -12.16
C HIS A 128 -7.51 19.79 -10.91
N GLU A 129 -6.76 19.39 -9.87
CA GLU A 129 -6.50 20.26 -8.70
C GLU A 129 -5.15 20.98 -8.78
#